data_AF-A0A1K1N0S6-F1
#
_entry.id   AF-A0A1K1N0S6-F1
#
_cell.length_a   1.000
_cell.length_b   1.000
_cell.length_c   1.000
_cell.angle_alpha   90.00
_cell.angle_beta   90.00
_cell.angle_gamma   90.00
#
_symmetry.space_group_name_H-M   'P 1'
#
loop_
_entity.id
_entity.type
_entity.pdbx_description
1 polymer ?
#
loop_
_entity_poly.entity_id
_entity_poly.type
_entity_poly.pdbx_seq_one_letter_code
_entity_poly.pdbx_strand_id
1 'polypeptide(L)'
;MGMELDILGYEKGGYNQESFIAKLDAYNTLITAMQNGLPNDKAKAELELIHQQPMFREKGGFFGKVGFSVKDADAYIADLEKGIAKAFK
;
A
#
# COMPACT_ATOMS: atom_id res chain seq x y z
N MET A 1 -1.67 7.81 17.33
CA MET A 1 -2.18 8.15 15.99
C MET A 1 -2.41 6.85 15.28
N GLY A 2 -3.65 6.35 15.26
CA GLY A 2 -3.99 5.17 14.47
C GLY A 2 -4.14 5.61 13.02
N MET A 3 -3.43 4.96 12.10
CA MET A 3 -3.68 5.12 10.66
C MET A 3 -5.16 4.80 10.40
N GLU A 4 -5.89 5.77 9.83
CA GLU A 4 -7.29 5.62 9.42
C GLU A 4 -7.41 4.58 8.29
N LEU A 5 -7.39 3.30 8.64
CA LEU A 5 -7.78 2.21 7.74
C LEU A 5 -9.32 2.11 7.61
N ASP A 6 -10.08 2.93 8.35
CA ASP A 6 -11.55 3.02 8.29
C ASP A 6 -12.10 3.52 6.94
N ILE A 7 -11.25 4.09 6.09
CA ILE A 7 -11.64 4.57 4.75
C ILE A 7 -11.67 3.41 3.73
N LEU A 8 -10.97 2.32 4.02
CA LEU A 8 -10.91 1.17 3.11
C LEU A 8 -12.14 0.29 3.32
N GLY A 9 -13.02 0.26 2.32
CA GLY A 9 -14.14 -0.65 2.30
C GLY A 9 -13.67 -2.11 2.38
N TYR A 10 -14.53 -2.99 2.88
CA TYR A 10 -14.26 -4.42 2.97
C TYR A 10 -15.09 -5.17 1.93
N GLU A 11 -14.46 -6.02 1.11
CA GLU A 11 -15.16 -6.81 0.09
C GLU A 11 -14.77 -8.30 0.11
N LYS A 12 -15.71 -9.18 -0.26
CA LYS A 12 -15.45 -10.61 -0.41
C LYS A 12 -14.53 -10.85 -1.60
N GLY A 13 -13.37 -11.48 -1.37
CA GLY A 13 -12.35 -11.68 -2.40
C GLY A 13 -11.49 -10.46 -2.68
N GLY A 14 -11.52 -9.46 -1.80
CA GLY A 14 -10.62 -8.31 -1.82
C GLY A 14 -9.16 -8.68 -1.55
N TYR A 15 -8.29 -7.68 -1.46
CA TYR A 15 -6.90 -7.89 -1.08
C TYR A 15 -6.80 -8.44 0.34
N ASN A 16 -5.95 -9.45 0.50
CA ASN A 16 -5.62 -9.99 1.82
C ASN A 16 -5.06 -8.86 2.68
N GLN A 17 -5.59 -8.74 3.90
CA GLN A 17 -5.22 -7.66 4.82
C GLN A 17 -3.73 -7.68 5.15
N GLU A 18 -3.14 -8.85 5.40
CA GLU A 18 -1.71 -8.99 5.68
C GLU A 18 -0.85 -8.54 4.49
N SER A 19 -1.23 -8.92 3.26
CA SER A 19 -0.50 -8.51 2.05
C SER A 19 -0.60 -7.00 1.81
N PHE A 20 -1.76 -6.42 2.06
CA PHE A 20 -1.98 -4.98 1.93
C PHE A 20 -1.23 -4.20 3.02
N ILE A 21 -1.30 -4.64 4.28
CA ILE A 21 -0.54 -4.05 5.40
C ILE A 21 0.96 -4.14 5.14
N ALA A 22 1.47 -5.28 4.65
CA ALA A 22 2.89 -5.42 4.33
C ALA A 22 3.33 -4.42 3.25
N LYS A 23 2.51 -4.19 2.23
CA LYS A 23 2.79 -3.20 1.18
C LYS A 23 2.76 -1.77 1.74
N LEU A 24 1.81 -1.46 2.61
CA LEU A 24 1.75 -0.17 3.31
C LEU A 24 2.94 0.06 4.22
N ASP A 25 3.37 -0.96 4.96
CA ASP A 25 4.52 -0.88 5.85
C ASP A 25 5.81 -0.60 5.06
N ALA A 26 5.94 -1.19 3.87
CA ALA A 26 7.02 -0.90 2.96
C ALA A 26 6.98 0.57 2.47
N TYR A 27 5.81 1.10 2.09
CA TYR A 27 5.66 2.53 1.75
C TYR A 27 6.00 3.45 2.92
N ASN A 28 5.55 3.14 4.14
CA ASN A 28 5.89 3.91 5.34
C ASN A 28 7.38 3.87 5.65
N THR A 29 8.03 2.72 5.47
CA THR A 29 9.48 2.57 5.61
C THR A 29 10.21 3.45 4.60
N LEU A 30 9.76 3.46 3.35
CA LEU A 30 10.31 4.32 2.31
C LEU A 30 10.16 5.81 2.65
N ILE A 31 8.96 6.25 3.06
CA ILE A 31 8.69 7.64 3.45
C ILE A 31 9.58 8.04 4.63
N THR A 32 9.71 7.15 5.63
CA THR A 32 10.58 7.38 6.80
C THR A 32 12.05 7.47 6.40
N ALA A 33 12.50 6.61 5.47
CA ALA A 33 13.85 6.66 4.94
C ALA A 33 14.11 7.97 4.19
N MET A 34 13.17 8.42 3.34
CA MET A 34 13.22 9.73 2.67
C MET A 34 13.32 10.88 3.66
N GLN A 35 12.50 10.86 4.73
CA GLN A 35 12.58 11.87 5.80
C GLN A 35 13.93 11.87 6.53
N ASN A 36 14.57 10.71 6.64
CA ASN A 36 15.93 10.56 7.20
C ASN A 36 17.05 10.95 6.21
N GLY A 37 16.72 11.43 5.01
CA GLY A 37 17.69 11.88 4.01
C GLY A 37 18.07 10.84 2.97
N LEU A 38 17.24 9.80 2.74
CA LEU A 38 17.43 8.89 1.61
C LEU A 38 17.42 9.67 0.29
N PRO A 39 18.44 9.51 -0.59
CA PRO A 39 18.47 10.17 -1.89
C PRO A 39 17.29 9.76 -2.77
N ASN A 40 16.77 10.71 -3.55
CA ASN A 40 15.63 10.49 -4.45
C ASN A 40 15.85 9.31 -5.43
N ASP A 41 17.07 9.09 -5.92
CA ASP A 41 17.38 7.95 -6.81
C ASP A 41 17.16 6.59 -6.12
N LYS A 42 17.59 6.47 -4.86
CA LYS A 42 17.36 5.25 -4.07
C LYS A 42 15.90 5.11 -3.69
N ALA A 43 15.26 6.21 -3.32
CA ALA A 43 13.86 6.21 -2.96
C ALA A 43 12.96 5.78 -4.13
N LYS A 44 13.30 6.19 -5.36
CA LYS A 44 12.59 5.77 -6.57
C LYS A 44 12.78 4.29 -6.86
N ALA A 45 14.00 3.76 -6.69
CA ALA A 45 14.26 2.32 -6.85
C ALA A 45 13.46 1.48 -5.84
N GLU A 46 13.40 1.91 -4.58
CA GLU A 46 12.57 1.23 -3.57
C GLU A 46 11.08 1.36 -3.85
N LEU A 47 10.62 2.52 -4.33
CA LEU A 47 9.24 2.71 -4.75
C LEU A 47 8.85 1.71 -5.85
N GLU A 48 9.70 1.51 -6.85
CA GLU A 48 9.45 0.54 -7.93
C GLU A 48 9.40 -0.90 -7.41
N LEU A 49 10.25 -1.26 -6.44
CA LEU A 49 10.23 -2.58 -5.79
C LEU A 49 8.93 -2.81 -5.02
N ILE A 50 8.48 -1.82 -4.26
CA ILE A 50 7.22 -1.87 -3.51
C ILE A 50 6.03 -1.95 -4.48
N HIS A 51 6.08 -1.17 -5.56
CA HIS A 51 5.04 -1.18 -6.60
C HIS A 51 4.89 -2.57 -7.22
N GLN A 52 6.01 -3.22 -7.57
CA GLN A 52 6.07 -4.57 -8.13
C GLN A 52 5.66 -5.67 -7.14
N GLN A 53 5.59 -5.39 -5.85
CA GLN A 53 5.23 -6.37 -4.84
C GLN A 53 3.78 -6.86 -5.06
N PRO A 54 3.59 -8.18 -5.25
CA PRO A 54 2.28 -8.73 -5.56
C PRO A 54 1.36 -8.64 -4.33
N MET A 55 0.17 -8.08 -4.51
CA MET A 55 -0.88 -8.11 -3.50
C MET A 55 -1.71 -9.37 -3.70
N PHE A 56 -1.65 -10.30 -2.74
CA PHE A 56 -2.46 -11.51 -2.78
C PHE A 56 -3.91 -11.15 -2.46
N ARG A 57 -4.85 -11.77 -3.19
CA ARG A 57 -6.29 -11.65 -2.92
C ARG A 57 -6.75 -12.82 -2.06
N GLU A 58 -7.71 -12.55 -1.18
CA GLU A 58 -8.39 -13.61 -0.44
C GLU A 58 -9.16 -14.52 -1.41
N LYS A 59 -9.19 -15.83 -1.14
CA LYS A 59 -9.98 -16.76 -1.95
C LYS A 59 -11.47 -16.49 -1.76
N GLY A 60 -12.15 -15.98 -2.79
CA GLY A 60 -13.57 -15.65 -2.81
C GLY A 60 -14.54 -16.85 -2.88
N GLY A 61 -14.33 -17.89 -2.08
CA GLY A 61 -15.24 -19.05 -2.00
C GLY A 61 -16.51 -18.77 -1.18
N PHE A 62 -17.36 -19.78 -1.00
CA PHE A 62 -18.57 -19.70 -0.15
C PHE A 62 -18.28 -19.34 1.33
N PHE A 63 -17.06 -19.66 1.80
CA PHE A 63 -16.48 -19.22 3.08
C PHE A 63 -15.36 -18.18 2.86
N GLY A 64 -15.46 -17.41 1.79
CA GLY A 64 -14.44 -16.47 1.37
C GLY A 64 -14.23 -15.41 2.44
N LYS A 65 -12.97 -15.25 2.84
CA LYS A 65 -12.58 -14.19 3.76
C LYS A 65 -12.85 -12.84 3.11
N VAL A 66 -13.29 -11.91 3.95
CA VAL A 66 -13.45 -10.53 3.57
C VAL A 66 -12.07 -9.88 3.62
N GLY A 67 -11.66 -9.27 2.51
CA GLY A 67 -10.41 -8.52 2.38
C GLY A 67 -10.67 -7.03 2.23
N PHE A 68 -9.60 -6.25 2.05
CA PHE A 68 -9.74 -4.84 1.67
C PHE A 68 -10.24 -4.73 0.23
N SER A 69 -11.17 -3.80 0.01
CA SER A 69 -11.67 -3.42 -1.30
C SER A 69 -10.52 -3.12 -2.24
N VAL A 70 -10.44 -3.83 -3.36
CA VAL A 70 -9.41 -3.65 -4.40
C VAL A 70 -9.41 -2.21 -4.87
N LYS A 71 -10.61 -1.66 -5.07
CA LYS A 71 -10.79 -0.29 -5.56
C LYS A 71 -10.30 0.75 -4.56
N ASP A 72 -10.61 0.59 -3.28
CA ASP A 72 -10.20 1.56 -2.25
C ASP A 72 -8.70 1.41 -1.95
N ALA A 73 -8.20 0.18 -1.94
CA ALA A 73 -6.78 -0.14 -1.79
C ALA A 73 -5.94 0.45 -2.93
N ASP A 74 -6.35 0.27 -4.18
CA ASP A 74 -5.66 0.86 -5.34
C ASP A 74 -5.72 2.39 -5.31
N ALA A 75 -6.87 2.97 -4.93
CA ALA A 75 -6.99 4.42 -4.79
C ALA A 75 -6.06 4.98 -3.70
N TYR A 76 -5.96 4.29 -2.56
CA TYR A 76 -5.08 4.67 -1.46
C TYR A 76 -3.60 4.58 -1.85
N ILE A 77 -3.19 3.49 -2.53
CA ILE A 77 -1.82 3.35 -3.04
C ILE A 77 -1.51 4.46 -4.05
N ALA A 78 -2.43 4.76 -4.96
CA ALA A 78 -2.24 5.83 -5.94
C ALA A 78 -2.11 7.22 -5.28
N ASP A 79 -2.82 7.46 -4.16
CA ASP A 79 -2.68 8.71 -3.41
C ASP A 79 -1.34 8.80 -2.68
N LEU A 80 -0.89 7.69 -2.07
CA LEU A 80 0.46 7.57 -1.49
C LEU A 80 1.55 7.84 -2.53
N GLU A 81 1.47 7.20 -3.70
CA GLU A 81 2.43 7.41 -4.79
C GLU A 81 2.47 8.86 -5.26
N LYS A 82 1.31 9.52 -5.35
CA LYS A 82 1.25 10.97 -5.65
C LYS A 82 1.91 11.81 -4.55
N GLY A 83 1.69 11.46 -3.28
CA GLY A 83 2.31 12.13 -2.14
C GLY A 83 3.84 12.01 -2.17
N ILE A 84 4.35 10.81 -2.40
CA ILE A 84 5.78 10.53 -2.53
C ILE A 84 6.35 11.25 -3.77
N ALA A 85 5.67 11.19 -4.92
CA ALA A 85 6.08 11.90 -6.14
C ALA A 85 6.16 13.42 -5.95
N LYS A 86 5.27 13.99 -5.13
CA LYS A 86 5.31 15.40 -4.76
C LYS A 86 6.48 15.71 -3.82
N ALA A 87 6.82 14.79 -2.91
CA ALA A 87 7.97 14.93 -2.02
C ALA A 87 9.32 14.85 -2.75
N PHE A 88 9.38 14.23 -3.94
CA PHE A 88 10.57 14.20 -4.80
C PHE A 88 10.84 15.52 -5.56
N LYS A 89 9.91 16.47 -5.54
CA LYS A 89 9.95 17.70 -6.35
C LYS A 89 10.42 18.90 -5.53
#